data_AF-X6N2J6-F1
#
_entry.id   AF-X6N2J6-F1
#
_cell.length_a   1.000
_cell.length_b   1.000
_cell.length_c   1.000
_cell.angle_alpha   90.00
_cell.angle_beta   90.00
_cell.angle_gamma   90.00
#
_symmetry.space_group_name_H-M   'P 1'
#
loop_
_entity.id
_entity.type
_entity.pdbx_description
1 polymer ?
#
loop_
_entity_poly.entity_id
_entity_poly.type
_entity_poly.pdbx_seq_one_letter_code
_entity_poly.pdbx_strand_id
1 'polypeptide(L)'
;MTYEVLKNTDNNHPDYAPLEKTLESIKEAQRKKNKQTNKQTKQQINEQNKEFTRREEVKEIERKFTQNVKLLAPARQFVRRGKLWKVCRKQDRVYHFFLFSDLLLYASQYGTKLNLHNQLEINQAFHTKWLSDENDKYGPIKGRAFEV
;
A
#
# COMPACT_ATOMS: atom_id res chain seq x y z
N MET A 1 44.88 7.48 -12.26
CA MET A 1 45.87 8.35 -11.58
C MET A 1 46.55 7.67 -10.40
N THR A 2 46.00 7.52 -9.18
CA THR A 2 46.77 6.94 -8.03
C THR A 2 47.22 5.48 -8.20
N TYR A 3 46.39 4.64 -8.83
CA TYR A 3 46.76 3.26 -9.18
C TYR A 3 47.95 3.17 -10.16
N GLU A 4 48.02 4.10 -11.12
CA GLU A 4 49.08 4.12 -12.14
C GLU A 4 50.39 4.66 -11.58
N VAL A 5 50.31 5.59 -10.61
CA VAL A 5 51.49 6.11 -9.90
C VAL A 5 52.09 5.02 -9.02
N LEU A 6 51.28 4.36 -8.17
CA LEU A 6 51.78 3.27 -7.31
C LEU A 6 52.44 2.13 -8.10
N LYS A 7 51.90 1.78 -9.27
CA LYS A 7 52.45 0.73 -10.15
C LYS A 7 53.85 1.06 -10.70
N ASN A 8 54.21 2.33 -10.78
CA ASN A 8 55.48 2.81 -11.33
C ASN A 8 56.42 3.40 -10.25
N THR A 9 56.04 3.33 -8.98
CA THR A 9 56.86 3.79 -7.85
C THR A 9 57.57 2.59 -7.22
N ASP A 10 58.88 2.70 -7.00
CA ASP A 10 59.67 1.66 -6.30
C ASP A 10 59.18 1.49 -4.85
N ASN A 11 59.20 0.26 -4.36
CA ASN A 11 58.79 -0.10 -2.99
C ASN A 11 59.63 0.61 -1.91
N ASN A 12 60.87 1.02 -2.24
CA ASN A 12 61.74 1.73 -1.29
C ASN A 12 61.59 3.27 -1.37
N HIS A 13 60.69 3.78 -2.20
CA HIS A 13 60.45 5.21 -2.34
C HIS A 13 59.63 5.74 -1.15
N PRO A 14 59.96 6.93 -0.58
CA PRO A 14 59.25 7.49 0.58
C PRO A 14 57.75 7.69 0.35
N ASP A 15 57.33 7.90 -0.91
CA ASP A 15 55.91 8.09 -1.26
C ASP A 15 55.11 6.79 -1.46
N TYR A 16 55.76 5.62 -1.51
CA TYR A 16 55.06 4.35 -1.74
C TYR A 16 54.00 4.06 -0.68
N ALA A 17 54.38 4.16 0.61
CA ALA A 17 53.47 3.90 1.73
C ALA A 17 52.30 4.93 1.83
N PRO A 18 52.51 6.25 1.66
CA PRO A 18 51.41 7.22 1.54
C PRO A 18 50.45 6.94 0.37
N LEU A 19 50.97 6.53 -0.80
CA LEU A 19 50.18 6.22 -1.98
C LEU A 19 49.31 4.98 -1.76
N GLU A 20 49.85 3.94 -1.13
CA GLU A 20 49.11 2.72 -0.79
C GLU A 20 47.96 3.01 0.19
N LYS A 21 48.23 3.80 1.25
CA LYS A 21 47.21 4.22 2.22
C LYS A 21 46.09 5.05 1.57
N THR A 22 46.45 5.93 0.66
CA THR A 22 45.49 6.75 -0.10
C THR A 22 44.61 5.89 -1.00
N LEU A 23 45.22 4.90 -1.68
CA LEU A 23 44.51 3.93 -2.50
C LEU A 23 43.47 3.14 -1.71
N GLU A 24 43.85 2.64 -0.53
CA GLU A 24 42.94 1.88 0.32
C GLU A 24 41.78 2.75 0.83
N SER A 25 42.07 4.00 1.21
CA SER A 25 41.05 4.96 1.60
C SER A 25 40.04 5.24 0.48
N ILE A 26 40.50 5.35 -0.78
CA ILE A 26 39.63 5.52 -1.96
C ILE A 26 38.75 4.28 -2.18
N LYS A 27 39.32 3.07 -2.10
CA LYS A 27 38.56 1.82 -2.23
C LYS A 27 37.50 1.70 -1.15
N GLU A 28 37.82 2.04 0.09
CA GLU A 28 36.87 2.05 1.19
C GLU A 28 35.73 3.05 0.96
N ALA A 29 36.05 4.27 0.51
CA ALA A 29 35.06 5.27 0.16
C ALA A 29 34.13 4.79 -0.97
N GLN A 30 34.68 4.15 -2.00
CA GLN A 30 33.90 3.53 -3.08
C GLN A 30 33.02 2.38 -2.57
N ARG A 31 33.53 1.49 -1.71
CA ARG A 31 32.74 0.41 -1.09
C ARG A 31 31.56 0.98 -0.29
N LYS A 32 31.79 2.01 0.53
CA LYS A 32 30.75 2.69 1.31
C LYS A 32 29.71 3.33 0.40
N LYS A 33 30.13 4.04 -0.65
CA LYS A 33 29.24 4.66 -1.64
C LYS A 33 28.37 3.60 -2.33
N ASN A 34 28.97 2.52 -2.84
CA ASN A 34 28.23 1.45 -3.51
C ASN A 34 27.21 0.78 -2.58
N LYS A 35 27.59 0.51 -1.33
CA LYS A 35 26.66 -0.04 -0.32
C LYS A 35 25.48 0.89 -0.05
N GLN A 36 25.74 2.18 0.08
CA GLN A 36 24.70 3.19 0.32
C GLN A 36 23.76 3.33 -0.87
N THR A 37 24.30 3.45 -2.09
CA THR A 37 23.50 3.53 -3.32
C THR A 37 22.60 2.30 -3.45
N ASN A 38 23.16 1.10 -3.27
CA ASN A 38 22.37 -0.14 -3.35
C ASN A 38 21.23 -0.18 -2.33
N LYS A 39 21.46 0.34 -1.12
CA LYS A 39 20.41 0.44 -0.09
C LYS A 39 19.30 1.41 -0.53
N GLN A 40 19.67 2.60 -1.01
CA GLN A 40 18.73 3.62 -1.48
C GLN A 40 17.90 3.13 -2.67
N THR A 41 18.54 2.56 -3.69
CA THR A 41 17.85 2.02 -4.87
C THR A 41 16.87 0.91 -4.49
N LYS A 42 17.27 -0.01 -3.59
CA LYS A 42 16.36 -1.07 -3.10
C LYS A 42 15.14 -0.51 -2.38
N GLN A 43 15.33 0.52 -1.56
CA GLN A 43 14.22 1.18 -0.84
C GLN A 43 13.24 1.83 -1.83
N GLN A 44 13.75 2.58 -2.81
CA GLN A 44 12.92 3.24 -3.83
C GLN A 44 12.12 2.25 -4.67
N ILE A 45 12.74 1.18 -5.16
CA ILE A 45 12.05 0.14 -5.93
C ILE A 45 10.93 -0.51 -5.11
N ASN A 46 11.20 -0.82 -3.84
CA ASN A 46 10.21 -1.42 -2.96
C ASN A 46 9.00 -0.50 -2.72
N GLU A 47 9.25 0.80 -2.52
CA GLU A 47 8.18 1.80 -2.36
C GLU A 47 7.34 1.96 -3.63
N GLN A 48 8.00 2.04 -4.79
CA GLN A 48 7.33 2.11 -6.09
C GLN A 48 6.47 0.87 -6.37
N ASN A 49 6.99 -0.33 -6.11
CA ASN A 49 6.23 -1.56 -6.27
C ASN A 49 5.02 -1.61 -5.34
N LYS A 50 5.16 -1.18 -4.08
CA LYS A 50 4.03 -1.11 -3.14
C LYS A 50 2.96 -0.13 -3.62
N GLU A 51 3.35 1.03 -4.12
CA GLU A 51 2.42 2.02 -4.70
C GLU A 51 1.70 1.46 -5.92
N PHE A 52 2.44 0.80 -6.82
CA PHE A 52 1.88 0.17 -8.00
C PHE A 52 0.85 -0.90 -7.64
N THR A 53 1.21 -1.85 -6.77
CA THR A 53 0.29 -2.90 -6.30
C THR A 53 -0.97 -2.32 -5.68
N ARG A 54 -0.84 -1.31 -4.80
CA ARG A 54 -2.00 -0.64 -4.18
C ARG A 54 -2.93 0.00 -5.21
N ARG A 55 -2.38 0.66 -6.24
CA ARG A 55 -3.18 1.26 -7.32
C ARG A 55 -3.88 0.20 -8.16
N GLU A 56 -3.20 -0.91 -8.45
CA GLU A 56 -3.78 -2.00 -9.23
C GLU A 56 -4.92 -2.71 -8.49
N GLU A 57 -4.82 -2.88 -7.17
CA GLU A 57 -5.94 -3.40 -6.35
C GLU A 57 -7.18 -2.51 -6.43
N VAL A 58 -7.01 -1.20 -6.30
CA VAL A 58 -8.12 -0.23 -6.41
C VAL A 58 -8.74 -0.28 -7.81
N LYS A 59 -7.92 -0.34 -8.87
CA LYS A 59 -8.40 -0.48 -10.25
C LYS A 59 -9.12 -1.80 -10.49
N GLU A 60 -8.66 -2.90 -9.90
CA GLU A 60 -9.33 -4.19 -10.02
C GLU A 60 -10.75 -4.12 -9.44
N ILE A 61 -10.92 -3.46 -8.29
CA ILE A 61 -12.22 -3.25 -7.68
C ILE A 61 -13.10 -2.36 -8.56
N GLU A 62 -12.55 -1.26 -9.08
CA GLU A 62 -13.24 -0.35 -10.02
C GLU A 62 -13.78 -1.10 -11.25
N ARG A 63 -13.00 -2.02 -11.85
CA ARG A 63 -13.44 -2.85 -12.99
C ARG A 63 -14.60 -3.79 -12.69
N LYS A 64 -14.86 -4.14 -11.42
CA LYS A 64 -15.97 -5.03 -11.04
C LYS A 64 -17.33 -4.33 -11.08
N PHE A 65 -17.37 -3.01 -11.16
CA PHE A 65 -18.61 -2.25 -11.20
C PHE A 65 -19.22 -2.22 -12.61
N THR A 66 -20.55 -2.24 -12.68
CA THR A 66 -21.30 -2.00 -13.93
C THR A 66 -21.18 -0.57 -14.40
N GLN A 67 -21.15 0.37 -13.44
CA GLN A 67 -21.09 1.80 -13.66
C GLN A 67 -19.63 2.28 -13.73
N ASN A 68 -19.40 3.42 -14.39
CA ASN A 68 -18.11 4.10 -14.35
C ASN A 68 -17.91 4.77 -12.97
N VAL A 69 -17.33 4.03 -12.03
CA VAL A 69 -17.06 4.50 -10.66
C VAL A 69 -15.61 4.93 -10.54
N LYS A 70 -15.33 6.22 -10.33
CA LYS A 70 -13.95 6.70 -10.14
C LYS A 70 -13.46 6.39 -8.73
N LEU A 71 -12.70 5.31 -8.55
CA LEU A 71 -12.13 4.94 -7.24
C LEU A 71 -10.67 5.33 -7.10
N LEU A 72 -9.92 5.41 -8.20
CA LEU A 72 -8.49 5.76 -8.13
C LEU A 72 -8.26 7.18 -7.58
N ALA A 73 -7.56 7.27 -6.45
CA ALA A 73 -7.12 8.52 -5.83
C ALA A 73 -5.72 8.36 -5.19
N PRO A 74 -4.89 9.43 -5.09
CA PRO A 74 -3.47 9.30 -4.70
C PRO A 74 -3.23 8.65 -3.33
N ALA A 75 -4.07 8.94 -2.34
CA ALA A 75 -3.92 8.43 -0.97
C ALA A 75 -4.86 7.25 -0.65
N ARG A 76 -5.67 6.81 -1.63
CA ARG A 76 -6.67 5.77 -1.40
C ARG A 76 -6.02 4.39 -1.41
N GLN A 77 -6.25 3.64 -0.35
CA GLN A 77 -5.74 2.29 -0.18
C GLN A 77 -6.91 1.36 0.09
N PHE A 78 -6.94 0.21 -0.59
CA PHE A 78 -7.89 -0.83 -0.27
C PHE A 78 -7.51 -1.48 1.07
N VAL A 79 -8.47 -1.60 1.98
CA VAL A 79 -8.24 -2.16 3.32
C VAL A 79 -8.90 -3.53 3.43
N ARG A 80 -10.19 -3.65 3.10
CA ARG A 80 -10.93 -4.91 3.23
C ARG A 80 -12.19 -4.93 2.37
N ARG A 81 -12.63 -6.13 1.98
CA ARG A 81 -13.96 -6.37 1.41
C ARG A 81 -14.68 -7.49 2.15
N GLY A 82 -15.99 -7.54 2.05
CA GLY A 82 -16.81 -8.63 2.57
C GLY A 82 -18.30 -8.40 2.33
N LYS A 83 -19.11 -9.44 2.51
CA LYS A 83 -20.57 -9.32 2.43
C LYS A 83 -21.14 -9.06 3.82
N LEU A 84 -21.96 -8.02 3.94
CA LEU A 84 -22.67 -7.69 5.19
C LEU A 84 -24.15 -7.46 4.91
N TRP A 85 -24.96 -7.69 5.92
CA TRP A 85 -26.37 -7.33 5.89
C TRP A 85 -26.55 -5.84 6.20
N LYS A 86 -27.01 -5.08 5.21
CA LYS A 86 -27.37 -3.69 5.39
C LYS A 86 -28.81 -3.59 5.89
N VAL A 87 -28.98 -2.96 7.04
CA VAL A 87 -30.32 -2.65 7.54
C VAL A 87 -30.98 -1.60 6.64
N CYS A 88 -32.17 -1.92 6.13
CA CYS A 88 -32.88 -1.06 5.19
C CYS A 88 -34.29 -0.77 5.70
N ARG A 89 -34.93 0.27 5.14
CA ARG A 89 -36.27 0.71 5.59
C ARG A 89 -37.36 -0.37 5.43
N LYS A 90 -37.28 -1.19 4.37
CA LYS A 90 -38.29 -2.21 4.03
C LYS A 90 -37.87 -3.61 4.43
N GLN A 91 -36.68 -4.03 4.00
CA GLN A 91 -36.15 -5.35 4.24
C GLN A 91 -34.63 -5.29 4.14
N ASP A 92 -33.96 -5.90 5.10
CA ASP A 92 -32.51 -5.99 5.10
C ASP A 92 -32.02 -6.84 3.94
N ARG A 93 -30.85 -6.48 3.41
CA ARG A 93 -30.28 -7.15 2.24
C ARG A 93 -28.78 -7.29 2.40
N VAL A 94 -28.24 -8.34 1.79
CA VAL A 94 -26.79 -8.53 1.70
C VAL A 94 -26.22 -7.58 0.65
N TYR A 95 -25.16 -6.88 1.02
CA TYR A 95 -24.37 -6.02 0.14
C TYR A 95 -22.89 -6.38 0.23
N HIS A 96 -22.16 -6.14 -0.85
CA HIS A 96 -20.71 -6.17 -0.86
C HIS A 96 -20.20 -4.83 -0.36
N PHE A 97 -19.47 -4.84 0.74
CA PHE A 97 -18.80 -3.67 1.29
C PHE A 97 -17.33 -3.67 0.88
N PHE A 98 -16.82 -2.50 0.53
CA PHE A 98 -15.42 -2.26 0.25
C PHE A 98 -14.97 -1.09 1.11
N LEU A 99 -14.02 -1.38 2.00
CA LEU A 99 -13.41 -0.42 2.88
C LEU A 99 -12.08 0.01 2.27
N PHE A 100 -11.95 1.31 2.06
CA PHE A 100 -10.72 2.00 1.73
C PHE A 100 -10.26 2.85 2.93
N SER A 101 -9.05 3.40 2.85
CA SER A 101 -8.48 4.28 3.87
C SER A 101 -9.32 5.54 4.16
N ASP A 102 -10.00 6.07 3.15
CA ASP A 102 -10.74 7.33 3.17
C ASP A 102 -12.22 7.18 2.77
N LEU A 103 -12.65 5.97 2.40
CA LEU A 103 -13.95 5.73 1.77
C LEU A 103 -14.51 4.36 2.16
N LEU A 104 -15.78 4.30 2.51
CA LEU A 104 -16.55 3.07 2.62
C LEU A 104 -17.64 3.07 1.55
N LEU A 105 -17.66 2.07 0.68
CA LEU A 105 -18.72 1.94 -0.32
C LEU A 105 -19.40 0.58 -0.22
N TYR A 106 -20.65 0.52 -0.69
CA TYR A 106 -21.40 -0.72 -0.77
C TYR A 106 -22.16 -0.87 -2.07
N ALA A 107 -22.29 -2.13 -2.50
CA ALA A 107 -22.79 -2.49 -3.81
C ALA A 107 -23.64 -3.76 -3.76
N SER A 108 -24.67 -3.84 -4.58
CA SER A 108 -25.44 -5.08 -4.77
C SER A 108 -24.84 -5.85 -5.95
N GLN A 109 -24.82 -7.18 -5.85
CA GLN A 109 -24.43 -8.02 -6.98
C GLN A 109 -25.53 -8.02 -8.06
N TYR A 110 -25.15 -7.83 -9.31
CA TYR A 110 -26.01 -7.93 -10.49
C TYR A 110 -25.31 -8.81 -11.54
N GLY A 111 -25.64 -10.11 -11.55
CA GLY A 111 -24.92 -11.11 -12.33
C GLY A 111 -23.47 -11.23 -11.88
N THR A 112 -22.54 -11.02 -12.81
CA THR A 112 -21.09 -11.06 -12.55
C THR A 112 -20.50 -9.71 -12.10
N LYS A 113 -21.28 -8.63 -12.18
CA LYS A 113 -20.84 -7.27 -11.87
C LYS A 113 -21.50 -6.72 -10.60
N LEU A 114 -20.95 -5.62 -10.10
CA LEU A 114 -21.44 -4.92 -8.92
C LEU A 114 -22.14 -3.64 -9.32
N ASN A 115 -23.34 -3.43 -8.80
CA ASN A 115 -24.05 -2.17 -8.92
C ASN A 115 -23.79 -1.33 -7.67
N LEU A 116 -23.10 -0.20 -7.82
CA LEU A 116 -22.81 0.71 -6.71
C LEU A 116 -24.10 1.35 -6.19
N HIS A 117 -24.29 1.37 -4.87
CA HIS A 117 -25.44 2.04 -4.24
C HIS A 117 -25.06 3.34 -3.55
N ASN A 118 -23.98 3.34 -2.77
CA ASN A 118 -23.53 4.56 -2.11
C ASN A 118 -22.04 4.50 -1.77
N GLN A 119 -21.48 5.69 -1.55
CA GLN A 119 -20.12 5.93 -1.08
C GLN A 119 -20.19 6.86 0.14
N LEU A 120 -19.50 6.49 1.20
CA LEU A 120 -19.42 7.23 2.45
C LEU A 120 -17.97 7.61 2.69
N GLU A 121 -17.68 8.90 2.71
CA GLU A 121 -16.34 9.38 3.07
C GLU A 121 -16.07 9.11 4.55
N ILE A 122 -14.87 8.58 4.83
CA ILE A 122 -14.39 8.37 6.20
C ILE A 122 -13.63 9.64 6.59
N ASN A 123 -14.36 10.57 7.18
CA ASN A 123 -13.83 11.85 7.67
C ASN A 123 -14.24 12.05 9.14
N GLN A 124 -14.04 13.25 9.66
CA GLN A 124 -14.38 13.58 11.06
C GLN A 124 -15.86 13.39 11.41
N ALA A 125 -16.77 13.35 10.44
CA ALA A 125 -18.19 13.09 10.68
C ALA A 125 -18.52 11.59 10.73
N PHE A 126 -17.62 10.71 10.27
CA PHE A 126 -17.81 9.27 10.26
C PHE A 126 -17.44 8.67 11.62
N HIS A 127 -18.43 8.13 12.33
CA HIS A 127 -18.24 7.51 13.64
C HIS A 127 -18.84 6.12 13.63
N THR A 128 -18.20 5.20 14.35
CA THR A 128 -18.69 3.86 14.57
C THR A 128 -18.99 3.67 16.05
N LYS A 129 -20.05 2.91 16.34
CA LYS A 129 -20.42 2.56 17.71
C LYS A 129 -20.82 1.09 17.72
N TRP A 130 -20.34 0.35 18.71
CA TRP A 130 -20.87 -0.96 19.02
C TRP A 130 -22.28 -0.82 19.57
N LEU A 131 -23.25 -1.44 18.90
CA LEU A 131 -24.61 -1.51 19.40
C LEU A 131 -24.68 -2.69 20.39
N SER A 132 -25.12 -2.42 21.61
CA SER A 132 -25.43 -3.47 22.58
C SER A 132 -26.75 -4.15 22.22
N ASP A 133 -26.90 -5.40 22.63
CA ASP A 133 -28.08 -6.23 22.38
C ASP A 133 -29.38 -5.63 22.96
N GLU A 134 -29.26 -4.70 23.91
CA GLU A 134 -30.37 -4.07 24.64
C GLU A 134 -31.06 -2.92 23.87
N ASN A 135 -30.55 -2.49 22.71
CA ASN A 135 -31.21 -1.48 21.87
C ASN A 135 -32.10 -2.14 20.80
N ASP A 136 -33.39 -2.21 21.12
CA ASP A 136 -34.47 -3.06 20.56
C ASP A 136 -34.94 -2.72 19.12
N LYS A 137 -34.05 -2.22 18.25
CA LYS A 137 -34.34 -2.02 16.82
C LYS A 137 -33.33 -2.67 15.88
N TYR A 138 -32.09 -2.84 16.32
CA TYR A 138 -30.99 -3.40 15.52
C TYR A 138 -30.20 -4.45 16.30
N GLY A 139 -30.85 -5.09 17.30
CA GLY A 139 -30.27 -6.16 18.11
C GLY A 139 -29.69 -7.30 17.27
N PRO A 140 -28.95 -8.23 17.88
CA PRO A 140 -28.13 -9.19 17.17
C PRO A 140 -29.02 -10.02 16.27
N ILE A 141 -28.93 -9.76 14.96
CA ILE A 141 -29.70 -10.50 13.98
C ILE A 141 -29.00 -11.86 13.84
N LYS A 142 -29.39 -12.78 14.73
CA LYS A 142 -28.88 -14.15 14.81
C LYS A 142 -28.92 -14.80 13.42
N GLY A 143 -27.82 -15.42 13.02
CA GLY A 143 -27.72 -16.18 11.76
C GLY A 143 -27.24 -15.40 10.53
N ARG A 144 -26.92 -14.11 10.65
CA ARG A 144 -26.33 -13.32 9.57
C ARG A 144 -24.81 -13.40 9.62
N ALA A 145 -24.27 -14.51 9.13
CA ALA A 145 -22.83 -14.73 9.04
C ALA A 145 -22.14 -13.70 8.13
N PHE A 146 -20.92 -13.32 8.51
CA PHE A 146 -19.97 -12.67 7.62
C PHE A 146 -19.50 -13.72 6.61
N GLU A 147 -19.83 -13.57 5.33
CA GLU A 147 -19.11 -14.27 4.27
C GLU A 147 -17.87 -13.43 3.92
N VAL A 148 -16.69 -13.95 4.29
CA VAL A 148 -15.37 -13.39 3.97
C VAL A 148 -14.97 -13.81 2.56
#